data_AF-A0A5C9C9U6-F1
#
_entry.id   AF-A0A5C9C9U6-F1
#
_cell.length_a   1.000
_cell.length_b   1.000
_cell.length_c   1.000
_cell.angle_alpha   90.00
_cell.angle_beta   90.00
_cell.angle_gamma   90.00
#
_symmetry.space_group_name_H-M   'P 1'
#
loop_
_entity.id
_entity.type
_entity.pdbx_description
1 polymer ?
#
loop_
_entity_poly.entity_id
_entity_poly.type
_entity_poly.pdbx_seq_one_letter_code
_entity_poly.pdbx_strand_id
1 'polypeptide(L)'
;MDQHDESSVGTANYETWCIHQWLTTDEGLSRQCRELTAMAADAAVHSSLVFDGIWTTAEVARNLLADALREFVGEFNPLAEQVTPFADLIDTALGQIDWHEIADEFLHGGSTALSPSPEL
;
A
#
# COMPACT_ATOMS: atom_id res chain seq x y z
N MET A 1 -10.57 -24.82 -20.45
CA MET A 1 -10.87 -24.99 -19.03
C MET A 1 -9.78 -24.25 -18.31
N ASP A 2 -9.96 -22.94 -18.23
CA ASP A 2 -9.04 -21.99 -17.66
C ASP A 2 -8.91 -22.29 -16.17
N GLN A 3 -7.75 -22.80 -15.81
CA GLN A 3 -7.32 -22.86 -14.42
C GLN A 3 -7.11 -21.42 -14.01
N HIS A 4 -8.02 -20.89 -13.19
CA HIS A 4 -7.72 -19.71 -12.37
C HIS A 4 -6.52 -20.10 -11.51
N ASP A 5 -5.34 -19.62 -11.92
CA ASP A 5 -4.13 -19.76 -11.15
C ASP A 5 -4.34 -18.97 -9.86
N GLU A 6 -4.53 -19.70 -8.76
CA GLU A 6 -4.64 -19.18 -7.39
C GLU A 6 -3.29 -18.63 -6.92
N SER A 7 -2.68 -17.71 -7.68
CA SER A 7 -1.49 -17.00 -7.21
C SER A 7 -1.87 -15.77 -6.37
N SER A 8 -2.82 -15.96 -5.43
CA SER A 8 -2.94 -15.18 -4.20
C SER A 8 -1.82 -15.63 -3.26
N VAL A 9 -0.57 -15.39 -3.65
CA VAL A 9 0.57 -15.78 -2.81
C VAL A 9 1.14 -14.50 -2.22
N GLY A 10 0.41 -13.93 -1.25
CA GLY A 10 0.95 -12.86 -0.41
C GLY A 10 -0.07 -11.98 0.30
N THR A 11 -1.13 -11.53 -0.40
CA THR A 11 -1.99 -10.43 0.09
C THR A 11 -3.32 -10.91 0.68
N ALA A 12 -3.83 -10.18 1.67
CA ALA A 12 -5.02 -10.52 2.44
C ALA A 12 -6.33 -10.61 1.63
N ASN A 13 -6.45 -9.84 0.54
CA ASN A 13 -7.58 -9.89 -0.39
C ASN A 13 -7.20 -9.39 -1.79
N TYR A 14 -8.18 -9.43 -2.71
CA TYR A 14 -7.99 -9.05 -4.11
C TYR A 14 -7.76 -7.56 -4.28
N GLU A 15 -8.46 -6.72 -3.54
CA GLU A 15 -8.32 -5.26 -3.57
C GLU A 15 -6.90 -4.85 -3.18
N THR A 16 -6.36 -5.47 -2.13
CA THR A 16 -4.97 -5.27 -1.66
C THR A 16 -3.97 -5.72 -2.71
N TRP A 17 -4.17 -6.91 -3.32
CA TRP A 17 -3.33 -7.39 -4.41
C TRP A 17 -3.28 -6.42 -5.59
N CYS A 18 -4.44 -5.95 -6.05
CA CYS A 18 -4.56 -5.05 -7.19
C CYS A 18 -3.78 -3.76 -6.99
N ILE A 19 -3.94 -3.13 -5.82
CA ILE A 19 -3.25 -1.88 -5.52
C ILE A 19 -1.75 -2.11 -5.29
N HIS A 20 -1.36 -3.17 -4.58
CA HIS A 20 0.06 -3.50 -4.42
C HIS A 20 0.76 -3.70 -5.77
N GLN A 21 0.16 -4.47 -6.69
CA GLN A 21 0.70 -4.68 -8.03
C GLN A 21 0.81 -3.38 -8.80
N TRP A 22 -0.21 -2.51 -8.75
CA TRP A 22 -0.19 -1.24 -9.44
C TRP A 22 0.93 -0.31 -8.92
N LEU A 23 1.10 -0.21 -7.61
CA LEU A 23 2.12 0.63 -6.97
C LEU A 23 3.56 0.14 -7.21
N THR A 24 3.73 -1.17 -7.44
CA THR A 24 5.07 -1.78 -7.63
C THR A 24 5.47 -1.93 -9.10
N THR A 25 4.51 -2.02 -10.01
CA THR A 25 4.79 -2.25 -11.45
C THR A 25 5.15 -0.96 -12.19
N ASP A 26 4.53 0.17 -11.84
CA ASP A 26 4.87 1.45 -12.44
C ASP A 26 6.12 2.06 -11.78
N GLU A 27 7.16 2.32 -12.55
CA GLU A 27 8.43 2.84 -12.02
C GLU A 27 8.28 4.22 -11.35
N GLY A 28 7.39 5.06 -11.88
CA GLY A 28 7.10 6.38 -11.33
C GLY A 28 6.41 6.30 -9.97
N LEU A 29 5.35 5.50 -9.88
CA LEU A 29 4.63 5.25 -8.63
C LEU A 29 5.52 4.55 -7.61
N SER A 30 6.30 3.54 -8.04
CA SER A 30 7.23 2.81 -7.18
C SER A 30 8.28 3.74 -6.57
N ARG A 31 8.80 4.71 -7.34
CA ARG A 31 9.72 5.73 -6.81
C ARG A 31 9.04 6.62 -5.77
N GLN A 32 7.83 7.10 -6.05
CA GLN A 32 7.08 7.93 -5.10
C GLN A 32 6.76 7.15 -3.81
N CYS A 33 6.38 5.89 -3.90
CA CYS A 33 6.15 5.03 -2.73
C CYS A 33 7.40 4.85 -1.88
N ARG A 34 8.60 4.74 -2.50
CA ARG A 34 9.87 4.71 -1.78
C ARG A 34 10.18 6.04 -1.07
N GLU A 35 9.85 7.17 -1.67
CA GLU A 35 9.98 8.48 -1.04
C GLU A 35 9.05 8.59 0.18
N LEU A 36 7.78 8.19 0.04
CA LEU A 36 6.83 8.12 1.16
C LEU A 36 7.31 7.19 2.27
N THR A 37 7.89 6.04 1.91
CA THR A 37 8.48 5.08 2.86
C THR A 37 9.61 5.73 3.66
N ALA A 38 10.52 6.44 2.99
CA ALA A 38 11.61 7.14 3.66
C ALA A 38 11.11 8.25 4.59
N MET A 39 10.11 9.02 4.16
CA MET A 39 9.48 10.07 4.97
C MET A 39 8.79 9.50 6.20
N ALA A 40 8.04 8.41 6.05
CA ALA A 40 7.35 7.74 7.16
C ALA A 40 8.35 7.17 8.19
N ALA A 41 9.44 6.56 7.72
CA ALA A 41 10.49 6.03 8.59
C ALA A 41 11.20 7.15 9.38
N ASP A 42 11.50 8.28 8.74
CA ASP A 42 12.11 9.45 9.39
C ASP A 42 11.15 10.08 10.42
N ALA A 43 9.90 10.33 10.03
CA ALA A 43 8.88 10.88 10.91
C ALA A 43 8.61 9.99 12.13
N ALA A 44 8.67 8.67 11.97
CA ALA A 44 8.47 7.72 13.05
C ALA A 44 9.55 7.82 14.14
N VAL A 45 10.81 8.10 13.78
CA VAL A 45 11.91 8.30 14.74
C VAL A 45 11.67 9.55 15.61
N HIS A 46 10.95 10.53 15.08
CA HIS A 46 10.66 11.80 15.75
C HIS A 46 9.28 11.85 16.41
N SER A 47 8.49 10.76 16.36
CA SER A 47 7.14 10.74 16.87
C SER A 47 7.11 10.68 18.41
N SER A 48 6.27 11.52 19.03
CA SER A 48 6.02 11.49 20.48
C SER A 48 5.48 10.14 20.95
N LEU A 49 4.76 9.41 20.09
CA LEU A 49 4.23 8.08 20.42
C LEU A 49 5.34 7.06 20.72
N VAL A 50 6.50 7.21 20.08
CA VAL A 50 7.69 6.40 20.38
C VAL A 50 8.34 6.85 21.68
N PHE A 51 8.48 8.16 21.89
CA PHE A 51 9.08 8.73 23.10
C PHE A 51 8.28 8.39 24.36
N ASP A 52 6.95 8.38 24.26
CA ASP A 52 6.04 8.04 25.34
C ASP A 52 5.93 6.51 25.56
N GLY A 53 6.62 5.71 24.73
CA GLY A 53 6.63 4.25 24.81
C GLY A 53 5.28 3.61 24.50
N ILE A 54 4.39 4.32 23.80
CA ILE A 54 3.06 3.84 23.42
C ILE A 54 3.21 2.84 22.28
N TRP A 55 3.99 3.19 21.26
CA TRP A 55 4.27 2.36 20.08
C TRP A 55 5.76 2.28 19.79
N THR A 56 6.16 1.22 19.08
CA THR A 56 7.49 1.11 18.51
C THR A 56 7.64 2.01 17.28
N THR A 57 8.88 2.35 16.92
CA THR A 57 9.17 3.09 15.68
C THR A 57 8.64 2.37 14.44
N ALA A 58 8.70 1.04 14.41
CA ALA A 58 8.18 0.24 13.31
C ALA A 58 6.66 0.36 13.17
N GLU A 59 5.91 0.28 14.28
CA GLU A 59 4.45 0.46 14.27
C GLU A 59 4.05 1.87 13.83
N VAL A 60 4.77 2.91 14.30
CA VAL A 60 4.50 4.28 13.86
C VAL A 60 4.78 4.44 12.36
N ALA A 61 5.93 3.94 11.87
CA ALA A 61 6.29 4.01 10.46
C ALA A 61 5.27 3.29 9.58
N ARG A 62 4.82 2.10 10.00
CA ARG A 62 3.79 1.32 9.31
C ARG A 62 2.47 2.07 9.20
N ASN A 63 2.00 2.66 10.30
CA ASN A 63 0.74 3.43 10.31
C ASN A 63 0.85 4.69 9.43
N LEU A 64 1.94 5.46 9.57
CA LEU A 64 2.16 6.66 8.77
C LEU A 64 2.24 6.34 7.28
N LEU A 65 2.93 5.26 6.90
CA LEU A 65 3.03 4.86 5.51
C LEU A 65 1.68 4.34 4.97
N ALA A 66 0.92 3.58 5.75
CA ALA A 66 -0.39 3.10 5.36
C ALA A 66 -1.35 4.26 5.04
N ASP A 67 -1.38 5.28 5.91
CA ASP A 67 -2.18 6.49 5.69
C ASP A 67 -1.70 7.26 4.44
N ALA A 68 -0.39 7.45 4.29
CA ALA A 68 0.18 8.15 3.14
C ALA A 68 -0.10 7.43 1.80
N LEU A 69 0.00 6.10 1.76
CA LEU A 69 -0.33 5.32 0.57
C LEU A 69 -1.82 5.40 0.23
N ARG A 70 -2.69 5.34 1.24
CA ARG A 70 -4.13 5.50 1.07
C ARG A 70 -4.48 6.87 0.49
N GLU A 71 -3.91 7.94 1.04
CA GLU A 71 -4.10 9.30 0.53
C GLU A 71 -3.59 9.42 -0.90
N PHE A 72 -2.38 8.94 -1.17
CA PHE A 72 -1.76 8.96 -2.48
C PHE A 72 -2.60 8.24 -3.54
N VAL A 73 -3.10 7.03 -3.26
CA VAL A 73 -4.00 6.31 -4.18
C VAL A 73 -5.32 7.06 -4.36
N GLY A 74 -5.83 7.68 -3.29
CA GLY A 74 -7.04 8.51 -3.33
C GLY A 74 -6.95 9.66 -4.33
N GLU A 75 -5.78 10.26 -4.53
CA GLU A 75 -5.55 11.32 -5.52
C GLU A 75 -5.81 10.89 -6.97
N PHE A 76 -5.74 9.59 -7.25
CA PHE A 76 -5.99 9.03 -8.58
C PHE A 76 -7.46 8.62 -8.80
N ASN A 77 -8.33 8.74 -7.79
CA ASN A 77 -9.75 8.38 -7.93
C ASN A 77 -10.52 9.49 -8.69
N PRO A 78 -10.92 9.26 -9.95
CA PRO A 78 -11.64 10.28 -10.73
C PRO A 78 -13.07 10.53 -10.24
N LEU A 79 -13.59 9.68 -9.35
CA LEU A 79 -14.94 9.77 -8.80
C LEU A 79 -14.98 10.31 -7.36
N ALA A 80 -13.84 10.71 -6.76
CA ALA A 80 -13.76 11.10 -5.35
C ALA A 80 -14.72 12.24 -4.94
N GLU A 81 -15.03 13.16 -5.86
CA GLU A 81 -15.94 14.29 -5.61
C GLU A 81 -17.38 14.02 -6.09
N GLN A 82 -17.66 12.83 -6.63
CA GLN A 82 -18.93 12.51 -7.24
C GLN A 82 -19.83 11.75 -6.27
N VAL A 83 -21.07 12.20 -6.13
CA VAL A 83 -22.09 11.49 -5.33
C VAL A 83 -22.87 10.57 -6.27
N THR A 84 -22.31 9.40 -6.55
CA THR A 84 -22.94 8.37 -7.41
C THR A 84 -22.81 6.98 -6.79
N PRO A 85 -23.69 6.03 -7.12
CA PRO A 85 -23.55 4.65 -6.66
C PRO A 85 -22.20 4.01 -7.05
N PHE A 86 -21.56 4.47 -8.13
CA PHE A 86 -20.24 3.98 -8.54
C PHE A 86 -19.13 4.50 -7.62
N ALA A 87 -19.23 5.75 -7.17
CA ALA A 87 -18.32 6.29 -6.18
C ALA A 87 -18.42 5.51 -4.86
N ASP A 88 -19.65 5.21 -4.40
CA ASP A 88 -19.88 4.40 -3.21
C ASP A 88 -19.26 3.00 -3.32
N LEU A 89 -19.36 2.36 -4.49
CA LEU A 89 -18.76 1.05 -4.75
C LEU A 89 -17.22 1.11 -4.73
N ILE A 90 -16.63 2.13 -5.34
CA ILE A 90 -15.17 2.33 -5.33
C ILE A 90 -14.69 2.60 -3.91
N ASP A 91 -15.35 3.50 -3.17
CA ASP A 91 -15.00 3.82 -1.79
C ASP A 91 -15.12 2.59 -0.89
N THR A 92 -16.15 1.77 -1.12
CA THR A 92 -16.31 0.49 -0.43
C THR A 92 -15.13 -0.44 -0.72
N ALA A 93 -14.73 -0.60 -1.98
CA ALA A 93 -13.60 -1.45 -2.36
C ALA A 93 -12.27 -0.91 -1.82
N LEU A 94 -12.03 0.40 -1.90
CA LEU A 94 -10.84 1.05 -1.32
C LEU A 94 -10.79 0.89 0.20
N GLY A 95 -11.95 0.85 0.86
CA GLY A 95 -12.08 0.58 2.29
C GLY A 95 -11.78 -0.87 2.69
N GLN A 96 -11.75 -1.83 1.75
CA GLN A 96 -11.38 -3.22 2.02
C GLN A 96 -9.87 -3.46 1.91
N ILE A 97 -9.10 -2.50 1.39
CA ILE A 97 -7.65 -2.66 1.22
C ILE A 97 -6.97 -2.70 2.58
N ASP A 98 -6.10 -3.69 2.79
CA ASP A 98 -5.18 -3.73 3.92
C ASP A 98 -3.96 -2.85 3.62
N TRP A 99 -4.10 -1.55 3.86
CA TRP A 99 -3.03 -0.58 3.67
C TRP A 99 -1.81 -0.85 4.56
N HIS A 100 -2.00 -1.53 5.69
CA HIS A 100 -0.93 -1.86 6.62
C HIS A 100 -0.08 -3.02 6.12
N GLU A 101 -0.67 -3.96 5.38
CA GLU A 101 0.06 -5.03 4.68
C GLU A 101 0.94 -4.45 3.56
N ILE A 102 0.39 -3.56 2.72
CA ILE A 102 1.16 -2.90 1.66
C ILE A 102 2.31 -2.07 2.28
N ALA A 103 2.05 -1.33 3.36
CA ALA A 103 3.07 -0.57 4.06
C ALA A 103 4.20 -1.48 4.61
N ASP A 104 3.85 -2.65 5.16
CA ASP A 104 4.84 -3.62 5.62
C ASP A 104 5.71 -4.11 4.46
N GLU A 105 5.14 -4.43 3.30
CA GLU A 105 5.91 -4.86 2.14
C GLU A 105 6.92 -3.79 1.69
N PHE A 106 6.54 -2.51 1.67
CA PHE A 106 7.46 -1.43 1.32
C PHE A 106 8.56 -1.20 2.39
N LEU A 107 8.22 -1.31 3.69
CA LEU A 107 9.18 -1.13 4.79
C LEU A 107 10.17 -2.30 4.89
N HIS A 108 9.74 -3.53 4.60
CA HIS A 108 10.57 -4.73 4.64
C HIS A 108 11.26 -5.01 3.28
N GLY A 109 10.73 -4.48 2.18
CA GLY A 109 11.20 -4.64 0.80
C GLY A 109 12.57 -4.03 0.47
N GLY A 110 13.31 -3.53 1.46
CA GLY A 110 14.74 -3.26 1.36
C GLY A 110 15.61 -4.53 1.25
N SER A 111 15.02 -5.73 1.33
CA SER A 111 15.74 -7.00 1.20
C SER A 111 15.01 -8.03 0.34
N THR A 112 15.53 -8.19 -0.89
CA THR A 112 15.55 -9.42 -1.69
C THR A 112 14.34 -9.73 -2.61
N ALA A 113 14.60 -9.57 -3.91
CA ALA A 113 14.18 -10.38 -5.05
C ALA A 113 12.94 -11.29 -4.94
N LEU A 114 11.98 -11.10 -5.84
CA LEU A 114 11.71 -12.06 -6.93
C LEU A 114 10.71 -11.46 -7.92
N SER A 115 11.20 -11.03 -9.08
CA SER A 115 10.42 -11.17 -10.31
C SER A 115 10.51 -12.63 -10.75
N PRO A 116 9.39 -13.21 -11.19
CA PRO A 116 9.43 -13.98 -12.41
C PRO A 116 8.61 -13.23 -13.46
N SER A 117 9.30 -12.73 -14.48
CA SER A 117 8.66 -12.32 -15.74
C SER A 117 7.88 -13.52 -16.31
N PRO A 118 6.64 -13.35 -16.78
CA PRO A 118 6.05 -14.32 -17.68
C PRO A 118 6.72 -14.16 -19.04
N GLU A 119 7.44 -15.19 -19.49
CA GLU A 119 7.79 -15.33 -20.90
C GLU A 119 6.48 -15.45 -21.71
N LEU A 120 6.37 -14.63 -22.76
CA LEU A 120 5.25 -14.58 -23.71
C LEU A 120 5.04 -15.90 -24.46
#